data_AF-S3N0I6-F1
#
_entry.id   AF-S3N0I6-F1
#
_cell.length_a   1.000
_cell.length_b   1.000
_cell.length_c   1.000
_cell.angle_alpha   90.00
_cell.angle_beta   90.00
_cell.angle_gamma   90.00
#
_symmetry.space_group_name_H-M   'P 1'
#
loop_
_entity.id
_entity.type
_entity.pdbx_description
1 polymer ?
#
loop_
_entity_poly.entity_id
_entity_poly.type
_entity_poly.pdbx_seq_one_letter_code
_entity_poly.pdbx_strand_id
1 'polypeptide(L)' 'MGGKELQPHEQRVVDEQKELEVKFKALGDFLKKDKPDFINQQNWDLLARQYDAMWIYNDILKERISLFI' A
#
# COMPACT_ATOMS: atom_id res chain seq x y z
N MET A 1 14.32 -25.33 -13.04
CA MET A 1 12.99 -24.82 -13.42
C MET A 1 13.17 -23.36 -13.78
N GLY A 2 13.01 -22.99 -15.06
CA GLY A 2 13.13 -21.60 -15.49
C GLY A 2 11.97 -20.81 -14.91
N GLY A 3 12.26 -19.77 -14.10
CA GLY A 3 11.22 -18.88 -13.61
C GLY A 3 10.54 -18.21 -14.79
N LYS A 4 9.19 -18.20 -14.79
CA LYS A 4 8.42 -17.48 -15.80
C LYS A 4 8.80 -16.00 -15.73
N GLU A 5 9.24 -15.45 -16.86
CA GLU A 5 9.55 -14.03 -16.96
C GLU A 5 8.23 -13.25 -17.00
N LEU A 6 8.09 -12.28 -16.08
CA LEU A 6 6.90 -11.44 -16.00
C LEU A 6 6.79 -10.57 -17.24
N GLN A 7 5.59 -10.45 -17.79
CA GLN A 7 5.31 -9.47 -18.83
C GLN A 7 5.48 -8.05 -18.28
N PRO A 8 5.78 -7.04 -19.12
CA PRO A 8 5.98 -5.67 -18.65
C PRO A 8 4.81 -5.12 -17.80
N HIS A 9 3.57 -5.51 -18.13
CA HIS A 9 2.39 -5.09 -17.38
C HIS A 9 2.27 -5.79 -16.02
N GLU A 10 2.77 -7.02 -15.88
CA GLU A 10 2.81 -7.79 -14.64
C GLU A 10 3.90 -7.24 -13.71
N GLN A 11 5.09 -6.96 -14.27
CA GLN A 11 6.20 -6.33 -13.54
C GLN A 11 5.78 -4.96 -12.98
N ARG A 12 5.05 -4.16 -13.77
CA ARG A 12 4.48 -2.87 -13.30
C ARG A 12 3.62 -3.04 -12.04
N VAL A 13 2.84 -4.12 -11.93
CA VAL A 13 1.98 -4.38 -10.75
C VAL A 13 2.81 -4.76 -9.54
N VAL A 14 3.86 -5.56 -9.73
CA VAL A 14 4.81 -5.93 -8.66
C VAL A 14 5.53 -4.70 -8.12
N ASP A 15 6.01 -3.83 -9.00
CA ASP A 15 6.72 -2.61 -8.59
C ASP A 15 5.79 -1.63 -7.88
N GLU A 16 4.58 -1.45 -8.40
CA GLU A 16 3.54 -0.62 -7.78
C GLU A 16 3.15 -1.13 -6.39
N GLN A 17 3.02 -2.44 -6.20
CA GLN A 17 2.73 -3.05 -4.89
C GLN A 17 3.85 -2.79 -3.89
N LYS A 18 5.11 -2.96 -4.29
CA LYS A 18 6.27 -2.69 -3.43
C LYS A 18 6.33 -1.24 -2.99
N GLU A 19 6.16 -0.31 -3.91
CA GLU A 19 6.14 1.12 -3.60
C GLU A 19 5.00 1.49 -2.64
N LEU A 20 3.80 0.96 -2.89
CA LEU A 20 2.64 1.20 -2.04
C LEU A 20 2.84 0.61 -0.64
N GLU A 21 3.43 -0.59 -0.55
CA GLU A 21 3.69 -1.28 0.72
C GLU A 21 4.59 -0.47 1.64
N VAL A 22 5.64 0.14 1.09
CA VAL A 22 6.51 1.05 1.86
C VAL A 22 5.72 2.25 2.38
N LYS A 23 4.91 2.89 1.52
CA LYS A 23 4.17 4.11 1.87
C LYS A 23 3.08 3.83 2.92
N PHE A 24 2.27 2.77 2.74
CA PHE A 24 1.16 2.51 3.67
C PHE A 24 1.65 1.99 5.02
N LYS A 25 2.76 1.22 5.07
CA LYS A 25 3.39 0.83 6.34
C LYS A 25 3.90 2.04 7.11
N ALA A 26 4.59 2.96 6.44
CA ALA A 26 5.09 4.19 7.06
C ALA A 26 3.93 5.05 7.63
N LEU A 27 2.83 5.18 6.88
CA LEU A 27 1.64 5.87 7.35
C LEU A 27 0.98 5.14 8.54
N GLY A 28 0.88 3.82 8.48
CA GLY A 28 0.36 3.00 9.57
C GLY A 28 1.20 3.12 10.84
N ASP A 29 2.52 3.12 10.73
CA ASP A 29 3.43 3.31 11.86
C ASP A 29 3.34 4.73 12.46
N PHE A 30 3.03 5.73 11.64
CA PHE A 30 2.73 7.08 12.11
C PHE A 30 1.40 7.13 12.87
N LEU A 31 0.35 6.49 12.36
CA LEU A 31 -1.00 6.45 12.94
C LEU A 31 -1.12 5.57 14.20
N LYS A 32 -0.18 4.65 14.45
CA LYS A 32 -0.11 3.88 15.72
C LYS A 32 0.19 4.75 16.94
N LYS A 33 0.67 5.98 16.73
CA LYS A 33 0.97 6.95 17.78
C LYS A 33 -0.28 7.79 18.07
N ASP A 34 -0.31 8.42 19.24
CA ASP A 34 -1.37 9.39 19.55
C ASP A 34 -1.35 10.57 18.56
N LYS A 35 -2.54 11.10 18.26
CA LYS A 35 -2.69 12.25 17.37
C LYS A 35 -1.91 13.44 17.94
N PRO A 36 -0.93 14.00 17.22
CA PRO A 36 -0.18 15.14 17.70
C PRO A 36 -1.03 16.43 17.73
N ASP A 37 -0.66 17.38 18.58
CA ASP A 37 -1.41 18.64 18.76
C ASP A 37 -1.41 19.54 17.51
N PHE A 38 -0.37 19.45 16.68
CA PHE A 38 -0.25 20.25 15.46
C PHE A 38 -1.12 19.76 14.30
N ILE A 39 -1.77 18.58 14.43
CA ILE A 39 -2.72 18.05 13.45
C ILE A 39 -4.12 18.14 14.02
N ASN A 40 -5.00 18.86 13.33
CA ASN A 40 -6.42 18.92 13.70
C ASN A 40 -7.10 17.55 13.47
N GLN A 41 -8.24 17.33 14.12
CA GLN A 41 -8.93 16.04 14.05
C GLN A 41 -9.29 15.64 12.62
N GLN A 42 -9.76 16.59 11.80
CA GLN A 42 -10.15 16.33 10.42
C GLN A 42 -9.00 15.79 9.56
N ASN A 43 -7.80 16.38 9.67
CA ASN A 43 -6.62 15.89 8.95
C ASN A 43 -6.19 14.52 9.47
N TRP A 44 -6.29 14.26 10.77
CA TRP A 44 -5.97 12.96 11.33
C TRP A 44 -6.91 11.86 10.82
N ASP A 45 -8.22 12.14 10.78
CA ASP A 45 -9.23 11.21 10.24
C ASP A 45 -9.00 10.95 8.75
N LEU A 46 -8.57 11.96 7.98
CA LEU A 46 -8.19 11.80 6.58
C LEU A 46 -6.95 10.92 6.39
N LEU A 47 -5.94 11.02 7.27
CA LEU A 47 -4.77 10.13 7.25
C LEU A 47 -5.18 8.68 7.53
N ALA A 48 -6.09 8.45 8.48
CA ALA A 48 -6.62 7.11 8.75
C ALA A 48 -7.36 6.53 7.53
N ARG A 49 -8.25 7.32 6.91
CA ARG A 49 -8.94 6.91 5.68
C ARG A 49 -8.00 6.67 4.51
N GLN A 50 -6.93 7.46 4.41
CA GLN A 50 -5.88 7.26 3.43
C GLN A 50 -5.17 5.92 3.65
N TYR A 51 -4.81 5.61 4.90
CA TYR A 51 -4.22 4.31 5.24
C TYR A 51 -5.12 3.14 4.84
N ASP A 52 -6.42 3.21 5.18
CA ASP A 52 -7.38 2.16 4.84
C ASP A 52 -7.49 1.96 3.32
N ALA A 53 -7.58 3.05 2.56
CA ALA A 53 -7.64 3.00 1.10
C ALA A 53 -6.35 2.40 0.49
N MET A 54 -5.18 2.75 1.03
CA MET A 54 -3.91 2.19 0.59
C MET A 54 -3.78 0.71 0.95
N TRP A 55 -4.31 0.28 2.09
CA TRP A 55 -4.34 -1.13 2.50
C TRP A 55 -5.21 -1.96 1.55
N ILE A 56 -6.43 -1.49 1.26
CA ILE A 56 -7.33 -2.12 0.27
C ILE A 56 -6.65 -2.19 -1.10
N TYR A 57 -6.02 -1.10 -1.54
CA TYR A 57 -5.36 -1.09 -2.83
C TYR A 57 -4.19 -2.07 -2.89
N ASN A 58 -3.39 -2.17 -1.83
CA ASN A 58 -2.31 -3.13 -1.73
C ASN A 58 -2.81 -4.59 -1.76
N ASP A 59 -3.97 -4.87 -1.15
CA ASP A 59 -4.59 -6.20 -1.19
C ASP A 59 -5.00 -6.58 -2.61
N ILE A 60 -5.66 -5.66 -3.34
CA ILE A 60 -5.99 -5.84 -4.76
C ILE A 60 -4.73 -6.11 -5.60
N LEU A 61 -3.63 -5.39 -5.35
CA LEU A 61 -2.38 -5.63 -6.08
C LEU A 61 -1.80 -7.02 -5.79
N LYS A 62 -1.90 -7.52 -4.55
CA LYS A 62 -1.50 -8.89 -4.20
C LYS A 62 -2.35 -9.94 -4.89
N GLU A 63 -3.67 -9.75 -4.93
CA GLU A 63 -4.58 -10.61 -5.69
C GLU A 63 -4.20 -10.65 -7.17
N ARG A 64 -3.92 -9.50 -7.78
CA ARG A 64 -3.46 -9.43 -9.18
C ARG A 64 -2.14 -10.16 -9.39
N ILE A 65 -1.16 -9.98 -8.51
CA ILE A 65 0.15 -10.66 -8.59
C ILE A 65 -0.01 -12.19 -8.52
N SER A 66 -1.00 -12.68 -7.77
CA SER A 66 -1.26 -14.12 -7.66
C SER A 66 -1.69 -14.78 -8.99
N LEU A 67 -2.09 -13.98 -10.00
CA LEU A 67 -2.51 -14.46 -11.33
C LEU A 67 -1.35 -14.66 -12.31
N PHE A 68 -0.12 -14.21 -11.99
CA PHE A 68 1.00 -14.19 -12.96
C PHE A 68 1.71 -15.55 -13.14
N ILE A 69 1.23 -16.60 -12.45
CA ILE A 69 1.73 -18.00 -12.49
C ILE A 69 2.09 -18.50 -13.89
#